data_AF-F4XXI7-F1
#
_entry.id   AF-F4XXI7-F1
#
_cell.length_a   1.000
_cell.length_b   1.000
_cell.length_c   1.000
_cell.angle_alpha   90.00
_cell.angle_beta   90.00
_cell.angle_gamma   90.00
#
_symmetry.space_group_name_H-M   'P 1'
#
loop_
_entity.id
_entity.type
_entity.pdbx_description
1 polymer ?
#
loop_
_entity_poly.entity_id
_entity_poly.type
_entity_poly.pdbx_seq_one_letter_code
_entity_poly.pdbx_strand_id
1 'polypeptide(L)'
;MFLVVLATMTGLFTTLTPVLTEGKSGFHILYALKPNGQLSYYSYSGLPDPNNFQNQGAETVISNGWNEYGKVFSGGSGVLFALKPNGQLSYYSYIGLPDPNNFQNQGAEKVISDGWNEYSRVFSGGCGVLFALKPNGQLSYYSYIGLPDPNNFQNQGAEKVISNGWNEYQNIF
;
A
#
# COMPACT_ATOMS: atom_id res chain seq x y z
N MET A 1 -2.81 -6.76 -25.23
CA MET A 1 -2.41 -8.19 -25.20
C MET A 1 -1.07 -8.30 -25.89
N PHE A 2 0.01 -8.56 -25.16
CA PHE A 2 1.31 -8.81 -25.78
C PHE A 2 1.73 -10.24 -25.49
N LEU A 3 2.21 -10.91 -26.54
CA LEU A 3 2.71 -12.27 -26.48
C LEU A 3 4.16 -12.20 -25.97
N VAL A 4 4.42 -12.70 -24.76
CA VAL A 4 5.81 -12.95 -24.34
C VAL A 4 6.16 -14.37 -24.74
N VAL A 5 7.19 -14.50 -25.57
CA VAL A 5 7.71 -15.79 -26.03
C VAL A 5 8.92 -16.13 -25.16
N LEU A 6 8.77 -17.11 -24.28
CA LEU A 6 9.90 -17.68 -23.55
C LEU A 6 10.50 -18.81 -24.40
N ALA A 7 11.77 -18.70 -24.74
CA ALA A 7 12.52 -19.77 -25.41
C ALA A 7 13.34 -20.53 -24.35
N THR A 8 13.02 -21.79 -24.11
CA THR A 8 13.93 -22.70 -23.39
C THR A 8 14.71 -23.51 -24.42
N MET A 9 16.02 -23.29 -24.49
CA MET A 9 16.91 -24.08 -25.36
C MET A 9 17.28 -25.38 -24.66
N THR A 10 16.70 -26.49 -25.12
CA THR A 10 17.22 -27.84 -24.85
C THR A 10 17.35 -28.57 -26.18
N GLY A 11 18.55 -28.52 -26.76
CA GLY A 11 18.82 -29.16 -28.06
C GLY A 11 18.35 -28.34 -29.27
N LEU A 12 18.70 -28.82 -30.47
CA LEU A 12 18.68 -28.09 -31.76
C LEU A 12 17.27 -27.71 -32.29
N PHE A 13 16.23 -27.77 -31.47
CA PHE A 13 14.87 -27.39 -31.82
C PHE A 13 14.32 -26.45 -30.75
N THR A 14 14.04 -25.19 -31.13
CA THR A 14 13.37 -24.22 -30.25
C THR A 14 11.87 -24.44 -30.33
N THR A 15 11.26 -25.02 -29.29
CA THR A 15 9.81 -25.00 -29.14
C THR A 15 9.40 -23.68 -28.48
N LEU A 16 8.56 -22.89 -29.15
CA LEU A 16 7.97 -21.68 -28.57
C LEU A 16 6.66 -22.10 -27.91
N THR A 17 6.63 -22.18 -26.59
CA THR A 17 5.38 -22.30 -25.83
C THR A 17 4.84 -20.89 -25.58
N PRO A 18 3.72 -20.48 -26.22
CA PRO A 18 3.05 -19.25 -25.83
C PRO A 18 2.47 -19.45 -24.43
N VAL A 19 3.09 -18.83 -23.42
CA VAL A 19 2.49 -18.74 -22.10
C VAL A 19 1.50 -17.59 -22.14
N LEU A 20 0.21 -17.90 -22.27
CA LEU A 20 -0.86 -16.97 -21.97
C LEU A 20 -0.95 -16.84 -20.45
N THR A 21 -0.12 -16.01 -19.81
CA THR A 21 -0.47 -15.56 -18.46
C THR A 21 -1.63 -14.59 -18.60
N GLU A 22 -2.85 -15.10 -18.41
CA GLU A 22 -3.99 -14.29 -17.98
C GLU A 22 -3.61 -13.67 -16.63
N GLY A 23 -2.94 -12.52 -16.67
CA GLY A 23 -3.01 -11.60 -15.55
C GLY A 23 -4.47 -11.18 -15.44
N LYS A 24 -5.19 -11.71 -14.43
CA LYS A 24 -6.47 -11.16 -13.98
C LYS A 24 -6.41 -9.64 -14.13
N SER A 25 -7.40 -9.04 -14.77
CA SER A 25 -7.57 -7.58 -14.83
C SER A 25 -7.81 -7.06 -13.40
N GLY A 26 -6.75 -7.00 -12.60
CA GLY A 26 -6.77 -6.39 -11.29
C GLY A 26 -6.95 -4.89 -11.48
N PHE A 27 -7.94 -4.34 -10.80
CA PHE A 27 -8.01 -2.90 -10.61
C PHE A 27 -6.95 -2.50 -9.60
N HIS A 28 -6.16 -1.50 -9.95
CA HIS A 28 -5.16 -0.90 -9.10
C HIS A 28 -5.65 0.47 -8.65
N ILE A 29 -5.23 0.89 -7.46
CA ILE A 29 -5.63 2.17 -6.86
C ILE A 29 -4.38 3.01 -6.63
N LEU A 30 -4.44 4.27 -7.04
CA LEU A 30 -3.52 5.33 -6.66
C LEU A 30 -4.26 6.27 -5.71
N TYR A 31 -3.72 6.49 -4.52
CA TYR A 31 -4.23 7.49 -3.58
C TYR A 31 -3.46 8.80 -3.74
N ALA A 32 -4.16 9.92 -3.63
CA ALA A 32 -3.59 11.26 -3.68
C ALA A 32 -4.16 12.13 -2.57
N LEU A 33 -3.27 12.80 -1.83
CA LEU A 33 -3.61 13.73 -0.77
C LEU A 33 -3.23 15.15 -1.19
N LYS A 34 -4.20 16.06 -1.17
CA LYS A 34 -3.98 17.48 -1.45
C LYS A 34 -3.58 18.25 -0.18
N PRO A 35 -2.89 19.41 -0.29
CA PRO A 35 -2.53 20.25 0.85
C PRO A 35 -3.72 20.76 1.68
N ASN A 36 -4.93 20.78 1.12
CA ASN A 36 -6.15 21.14 1.84
C ASN A 36 -6.77 19.97 2.63
N GLY A 37 -6.13 18.80 2.65
CA GLY A 37 -6.57 17.63 3.40
C GLY A 37 -7.59 16.76 2.68
N GLN A 38 -7.84 17.02 1.40
CA GLN A 38 -8.70 16.18 0.56
C GLN A 38 -7.94 14.92 0.12
N LEU A 39 -8.45 13.75 0.49
CA LEU A 39 -8.00 12.46 -0.01
C LEU A 39 -8.87 12.04 -1.19
N SER A 40 -8.20 11.70 -2.30
CA SER A 40 -8.83 11.20 -3.52
C SER A 40 -8.15 9.92 -3.97
N TYR A 41 -8.83 9.12 -4.79
CA TYR A 41 -8.23 8.00 -5.48
C TYR A 41 -8.40 8.10 -7.00
N TYR A 42 -7.52 7.41 -7.70
CA TYR A 42 -7.57 7.12 -9.13
C TYR A 42 -7.47 5.61 -9.29
N SER A 43 -8.19 5.04 -10.24
CA SER A 43 -8.19 3.61 -10.49
C SER A 43 -7.81 3.30 -11.93
N TYR A 44 -7.11 2.17 -12.14
CA TYR A 44 -6.71 1.71 -13.47
C TYR A 44 -6.69 0.19 -13.54
N SER A 45 -6.90 -0.38 -14.73
CA SER A 45 -6.84 -1.84 -14.95
C SER A 45 -5.56 -2.25 -15.69
N GLY A 46 -4.96 -3.39 -15.31
CA GLY A 46 -3.80 -3.93 -16.03
C GLY A 46 -2.50 -3.12 -15.87
N LEU A 47 -1.51 -3.44 -16.72
CA LEU A 47 -0.18 -2.79 -16.75
C LEU A 47 -0.30 -1.32 -17.22
N PRO A 48 0.70 -0.45 -16.93
CA PRO A 48 0.60 0.99 -17.17
C PRO A 48 0.43 1.34 -18.65
N ASP A 49 -0.82 1.44 -19.08
CA ASP A 49 -1.27 2.17 -20.25
C ASP A 49 -2.10 3.35 -19.72
N PRO A 50 -1.77 4.61 -20.06
CA PRO A 50 -2.56 5.77 -19.66
C PRO A 50 -4.05 5.68 -20.04
N ASN A 51 -4.40 4.87 -21.05
CA ASN A 51 -5.80 4.65 -21.45
C ASN A 51 -6.55 3.70 -20.52
N ASN A 52 -5.86 3.00 -19.62
CA ASN A 52 -6.48 2.06 -18.68
C ASN A 52 -6.98 2.73 -17.40
N PHE A 53 -6.76 4.04 -17.24
CA PHE A 53 -7.37 4.78 -16.13
C PHE A 53 -8.89 4.80 -16.28
N GLN A 54 -9.57 4.41 -15.21
CA GLN A 54 -11.01 4.57 -15.11
C GLN A 54 -11.37 6.05 -15.02
N ASN A 55 -12.63 6.37 -15.35
CA ASN A 55 -13.14 7.74 -15.31
C ASN A 55 -12.25 8.74 -16.06
N GLN A 56 -11.59 8.31 -17.14
CA GLN A 56 -10.66 9.11 -17.94
C GLN A 56 -9.52 9.74 -17.11
N GLY A 57 -9.11 9.09 -16.02
CA GLY A 57 -8.07 9.60 -15.12
C GLY A 57 -8.53 10.75 -14.22
N ALA A 58 -9.84 11.01 -14.12
CA ALA A 58 -10.37 11.97 -13.17
C ALA A 58 -10.30 11.44 -11.73
N GLU A 59 -10.05 12.35 -10.78
CA GLU A 59 -10.01 12.00 -9.37
C GLU A 59 -11.39 11.67 -8.82
N THR A 60 -11.44 10.72 -7.88
CA THR A 60 -12.64 10.48 -7.07
C THR A 60 -12.33 10.83 -5.61
N VAL A 61 -12.99 11.86 -5.09
CA VAL A 61 -12.83 12.29 -3.69
C VAL A 61 -13.49 11.29 -2.76
N ILE A 62 -12.79 10.89 -1.71
CA ILE A 62 -13.29 9.87 -0.76
C ILE A 62 -13.33 10.35 0.70
N SER A 63 -12.57 11.37 1.08
CA SER A 63 -12.64 11.96 2.43
C SER A 63 -11.85 13.28 2.52
N ASN A 64 -12.05 13.98 3.63
CA ASN A 64 -11.36 15.23 3.97
C ASN A 64 -10.77 15.13 5.38
N GLY A 65 -9.99 16.14 5.81
CA GLY A 65 -9.47 16.24 7.18
C GLY A 65 -8.07 15.65 7.39
N TRP A 66 -7.43 15.17 6.32
CA TRP A 66 -6.14 14.46 6.42
C TRP A 66 -4.93 15.35 6.79
N ASN A 67 -5.13 16.66 6.94
CA ASN A 67 -4.08 17.61 7.29
C ASN A 67 -3.57 17.47 8.73
N GLU A 68 -4.24 16.69 9.57
CA GLU A 68 -3.77 16.39 10.92
C GLU A 68 -2.62 15.35 10.97
N TYR A 69 -2.43 14.59 9.89
CA TYR A 69 -1.42 13.53 9.81
C TYR A 69 -0.10 14.07 9.29
N GLY A 70 0.99 13.74 9.99
CA GLY A 70 2.35 14.06 9.53
C GLY A 70 2.84 13.11 8.44
N LYS A 71 2.25 11.91 8.35
CA LYS A 71 2.57 10.95 7.29
C LYS A 71 1.35 10.08 6.95
N VAL A 72 1.13 9.85 5.66
CA VAL A 72 0.09 8.95 5.15
C VAL A 72 0.70 8.10 4.04
N PHE A 73 0.46 6.79 4.06
CA PHE A 73 0.99 5.88 3.04
C PHE A 73 0.12 4.63 2.88
N SER A 74 0.14 4.02 1.69
CA SER A 74 -0.68 2.83 1.42
C SER A 74 -0.05 1.57 2.01
N GLY A 75 -0.91 0.72 2.58
CA GLY A 75 -0.59 -0.67 2.94
C GLY A 75 -0.91 -1.67 1.82
N GLY A 76 -1.41 -1.19 0.69
CA GLY A 76 -2.02 -2.02 -0.36
C GLY A 76 -3.46 -2.44 -0.03
N SER A 77 -4.15 -3.00 -1.03
CA SER A 77 -5.45 -3.67 -0.87
C SER A 77 -6.52 -2.88 -0.07
N GLY A 78 -6.61 -1.57 -0.30
CA GLY A 78 -7.60 -0.72 0.38
C GLY A 78 -7.20 -0.25 1.77
N VAL A 79 -5.94 -0.39 2.17
CA VAL A 79 -5.41 0.12 3.46
C VAL A 79 -4.62 1.40 3.25
N LEU A 80 -4.92 2.41 4.07
CA LEU A 80 -4.05 3.58 4.28
C LEU A 80 -3.63 3.62 5.74
N PHE A 81 -2.32 3.72 5.98
CA PHE A 81 -1.77 4.02 7.30
C PHE A 81 -1.59 5.53 7.44
N ALA A 82 -1.92 6.05 8.61
CA ALA A 82 -1.87 7.47 8.93
C ALA A 82 -1.20 7.67 10.28
N LEU A 83 -0.12 8.46 10.31
CA LEU A 83 0.69 8.73 11.49
C LEU A 83 0.54 10.20 11.87
N LYS A 84 0.04 10.45 13.08
CA LYS A 84 -0.01 11.79 13.65
C LYS A 84 1.37 12.20 14.20
N PRO A 85 1.67 13.50 14.26
CA PRO A 85 2.94 13.99 14.81
C PRO A 85 3.21 13.57 16.27
N ASN A 86 2.15 13.31 17.05
CA ASN A 86 2.27 12.84 18.43
C ASN A 86 2.62 11.34 18.55
N GLY A 87 2.79 10.63 17.42
CA GLY A 87 3.15 9.21 17.40
C GLY A 87 1.97 8.25 17.38
N GLN A 88 0.72 8.73 17.31
CA GLN A 88 -0.43 7.87 17.10
C GLN A 88 -0.47 7.34 15.67
N LEU A 89 -0.48 6.02 15.53
CA LEU A 89 -0.66 5.32 14.26
C LEU A 89 -2.08 4.76 14.17
N SER A 90 -2.76 5.13 13.09
CA SER A 90 -4.05 4.59 12.68
C SER A 90 -3.95 3.92 11.32
N TYR A 91 -4.91 3.06 10.99
CA TYR A 91 -5.19 2.71 9.61
C TYR A 91 -6.64 3.01 9.24
N TYR A 92 -6.86 3.16 7.94
CA TYR A 92 -8.13 3.44 7.30
C TYR A 92 -8.48 2.33 6.33
N SER A 93 -9.72 1.86 6.42
CA SER A 93 -10.25 0.78 5.58
C SER A 93 -11.09 1.33 4.42
N TYR A 94 -10.64 1.05 3.20
CA TYR A 94 -11.31 1.36 1.94
C TYR A 94 -11.58 0.08 1.15
N ILE A 95 -12.43 -0.79 1.71
CA ILE A 95 -12.79 -2.07 1.10
C ILE A 95 -13.63 -1.83 -0.15
N GLY A 96 -13.38 -2.65 -1.16
CA GLY A 96 -14.20 -2.71 -2.37
C GLY A 96 -13.95 -1.59 -3.37
N LEU A 97 -12.97 -0.69 -3.14
CA LEU A 97 -12.49 0.18 -4.21
C LEU A 97 -11.96 -0.66 -5.41
N PRO A 98 -12.16 -0.18 -6.65
CA PRO A 98 -12.83 1.07 -7.02
C PRO A 98 -14.36 0.94 -7.22
N ASP A 99 -14.99 -0.20 -6.89
CA ASP A 99 -16.43 -0.39 -7.10
C ASP A 99 -17.23 0.53 -6.15
N PRO A 100 -17.89 1.58 -6.68
CA PRO A 100 -18.62 2.53 -5.85
C PRO A 100 -19.82 1.87 -5.15
N ASN A 101 -20.33 0.74 -5.66
CA ASN A 101 -21.43 0.00 -5.05
C ASN A 101 -20.97 -0.90 -3.90
N ASN A 102 -19.66 -1.09 -3.73
CA ASN A 102 -19.07 -1.98 -2.73
C ASN A 102 -18.07 -1.25 -1.83
N PHE A 103 -18.14 0.09 -1.76
CA PHE A 103 -17.27 0.90 -0.91
C PHE A 103 -17.62 0.73 0.58
N GLN A 104 -17.17 -0.39 1.14
CA GLN A 104 -17.44 -0.79 2.51
C GLN A 104 -16.51 -0.06 3.48
N ASN A 105 -17.01 0.16 4.70
CA ASN A 105 -16.34 0.89 5.80
C ASN A 105 -16.03 2.37 5.55
N GLN A 106 -16.14 2.88 4.32
CA GLN A 106 -16.08 4.32 3.97
C GLN A 106 -14.92 5.10 4.60
N GLY A 107 -13.76 4.48 4.81
CA GLY A 107 -12.64 5.10 5.51
C GLY A 107 -12.80 5.10 7.03
N ALA A 108 -13.34 4.03 7.61
CA ALA A 108 -13.36 3.84 9.06
C ALA A 108 -11.93 3.85 9.58
N GLU A 109 -11.66 4.75 10.53
CA GLU A 109 -10.40 4.82 11.26
C GLU A 109 -10.35 3.73 12.32
N LYS A 110 -9.19 3.07 12.43
CA LYS A 110 -8.82 2.28 13.59
C LYS A 110 -7.45 2.69 14.07
N VAL A 111 -7.40 3.26 15.28
CA VAL A 111 -6.15 3.50 16.01
C VAL A 111 -5.56 2.15 16.40
N ILE A 112 -4.29 1.91 16.08
CA ILE A 112 -3.65 0.61 16.30
C ILE A 112 -2.49 0.64 17.29
N SER A 113 -1.84 1.79 17.49
CA SER A 113 -0.76 1.94 18.47
C SER A 113 -0.30 3.39 18.59
N ASP A 114 0.42 3.70 19.66
CA ASP A 114 1.10 4.98 19.89
C ASP A 114 2.63 4.80 19.91
N GLY A 115 3.39 5.90 20.08
CA GLY A 115 4.85 5.87 20.24
C GLY A 115 5.66 5.90 18.93
N TRP A 116 5.01 6.06 17.79
CA TRP A 116 5.68 6.02 16.48
C TRP A 116 6.51 7.27 16.15
N ASN A 117 6.43 8.31 16.97
CA ASN A 117 7.22 9.53 16.85
C ASN A 117 8.71 9.32 17.15
N GLU A 118 9.11 8.15 17.68
CA GLU A 118 10.54 7.79 17.82
C GLU A 118 11.20 7.42 16.48
N TYR A 119 10.40 7.05 15.46
CA TYR A 119 10.91 6.59 14.18
C TYR A 119 11.15 7.75 13.21
N SER A 120 12.34 7.77 12.62
CA SER A 120 12.70 8.72 11.55
C SER A 120 11.98 8.41 10.23
N ARG A 121 11.72 7.11 9.96
CA ARG A 121 11.04 6.64 8.75
C ARG A 121 10.14 5.46 9.09
N VAL A 122 8.91 5.49 8.59
CA VAL A 122 7.93 4.39 8.67
C VAL A 122 7.37 4.13 7.27
N PHE A 123 7.33 2.89 6.82
CA PHE A 123 6.83 2.55 5.48
C PHE A 123 6.25 1.15 5.46
N SER A 124 5.35 0.88 4.51
CA SER A 124 4.72 -0.43 4.39
C SER A 124 5.56 -1.39 3.55
N GLY A 125 5.64 -2.65 3.98
CA GLY A 125 6.07 -3.76 3.14
C GLY A 125 4.92 -4.42 2.35
N GLY A 126 3.72 -3.86 2.41
CA GLY A 126 2.49 -4.48 1.93
C GLY A 126 1.94 -5.54 2.89
N CYS A 127 0.72 -6.01 2.63
CA CYS A 127 0.09 -7.14 3.33
C CYS A 127 0.10 -7.02 4.87
N GLY A 128 -0.05 -5.81 5.40
CA GLY A 128 -0.06 -5.56 6.84
C GLY A 128 1.30 -5.53 7.52
N VAL A 129 2.40 -5.53 6.75
CA VAL A 129 3.75 -5.33 7.28
C VAL A 129 4.10 -3.84 7.29
N LEU A 130 4.62 -3.36 8.41
CA LEU A 130 5.26 -2.06 8.54
C LEU A 130 6.72 -2.20 8.95
N PHE A 131 7.57 -1.42 8.30
CA PHE A 131 8.94 -1.21 8.70
C PHE A 131 9.08 0.15 9.36
N ALA A 132 9.89 0.20 10.40
CA ALA A 132 10.13 1.40 11.18
C ALA A 132 11.64 1.54 11.43
N LEU A 133 12.20 2.71 11.12
CA LEU A 133 13.62 2.99 11.22
C LEU A 133 13.88 4.10 12.24
N LYS A 134 14.61 3.78 13.30
CA LYS A 134 15.07 4.75 14.28
C LYS A 134 16.25 5.57 13.74
N PRO A 135 16.48 6.80 14.23
CA PRO A 135 17.60 7.65 13.78
C PRO A 135 18.98 7.00 13.92
N ASN A 136 19.15 6.08 14.89
CA ASN A 136 20.38 5.34 15.13
C ASN A 136 20.64 4.20 14.12
N GLY A 137 19.79 4.03 13.10
CA GLY A 137 19.95 3.00 12.09
C GLY A 137 19.30 1.65 12.41
N GLN A 138 18.62 1.51 13.55
CA GLN A 138 17.87 0.30 13.89
C GLN A 138 16.61 0.20 13.03
N LEU A 139 16.53 -0.85 12.21
CA LEU A 139 15.34 -1.20 11.44
C LEU A 139 14.56 -2.29 12.17
N SER A 140 13.27 -2.03 12.37
CA SER A 140 12.33 -2.94 13.02
C SER A 140 11.14 -3.26 12.10
N TYR A 141 10.48 -4.39 12.34
CA TYR A 141 9.24 -4.78 11.67
C TYR A 141 8.09 -4.94 12.66
N TYR A 142 6.89 -4.66 12.15
CA TYR A 142 5.59 -4.88 12.76
C TYR A 142 4.70 -5.61 11.75
N SER A 143 3.82 -6.47 12.23
CA SER A 143 2.92 -7.24 11.37
C SER A 143 1.50 -7.25 11.90
N TYR A 144 0.57 -7.01 10.98
CA TYR A 144 -0.86 -6.99 11.23
C TYR A 144 -1.54 -7.91 10.22
N ILE A 145 -2.58 -8.63 10.64
CA ILE A 145 -3.40 -9.46 9.75
C ILE A 145 -4.87 -9.08 9.87
N GLY A 146 -5.69 -9.59 8.94
CA GLY A 146 -7.12 -9.29 8.87
C GLY A 146 -7.45 -7.91 8.29
N LEU A 147 -6.44 -7.15 7.86
CA LEU A 147 -6.63 -5.94 7.08
C LEU A 147 -7.20 -6.27 5.68
N PRO A 148 -7.99 -5.37 5.08
CA PRO A 148 -8.47 -4.08 5.61
C PRO A 148 -9.66 -4.17 6.60
N ASP A 149 -10.24 -5.35 6.84
CA ASP A 149 -11.46 -5.48 7.65
C ASP A 149 -11.22 -5.17 9.14
N PRO A 150 -11.81 -4.08 9.68
CA PRO A 150 -11.63 -3.68 11.08
C PRO A 150 -12.13 -4.70 12.09
N ASN A 151 -13.07 -5.56 11.71
CA ASN A 151 -13.59 -6.61 12.59
C ASN A 151 -12.64 -7.81 12.70
N ASN A 152 -11.76 -8.00 11.71
CA ASN A 152 -10.81 -9.10 11.65
C ASN A 152 -9.37 -8.68 11.97
N PHE A 153 -9.12 -7.40 12.21
CA PHE A 153 -7.79 -6.87 12.51
C PHE A 153 -7.15 -7.55 13.74
N GLN A 154 -5.91 -7.98 13.57
CA GLN A 154 -5.08 -8.53 14.65
C GLN A 154 -3.64 -8.02 14.55
N ASN A 155 -3.10 -7.61 15.71
CA ASN A 155 -1.67 -7.34 15.87
C ASN A 155 -0.93 -8.66 16.15
N GLN A 156 0.11 -8.98 15.37
CA GLN A 156 0.88 -10.21 15.49
C GLN A 156 2.01 -10.15 16.52
N GLY A 157 2.20 -9.02 17.20
CA GLY A 157 3.15 -8.94 18.32
C GLY A 157 3.75 -7.56 18.54
N ALA A 158 4.78 -7.52 19.38
CA ALA A 158 5.58 -6.33 19.63
C ALA A 158 6.58 -6.05 18.49
N GLU A 159 7.27 -4.91 18.60
CA GLU A 159 8.41 -4.57 17.76
C GLU A 159 9.41 -5.72 17.70
N LYS A 160 9.87 -6.07 16.49
CA LYS A 160 11.05 -6.93 16.33
C LYS A 160 12.09 -6.20 15.50
N VAL A 161 13.23 -5.99 16.12
CA VAL A 161 14.44 -5.49 15.47
C VAL A 161 14.93 -6.52 14.45
N ILE A 162 15.15 -6.06 13.22
CA ILE A 162 15.68 -6.89 12.13
C ILE A 162 17.20 -6.72 12.04
N SER A 163 17.67 -5.47 12.04
CA SER A 163 19.08 -5.14 11.82
C SER A 163 19.38 -3.69 12.22
N ASN A 164 20.66 -3.34 12.29
CA ASN A 164 21.16 -1.97 12.45
C ASN A 164 21.85 -1.47 11.16
N GLY A 165 22.25 -0.19 11.13
CA GLY A 165 23.02 0.42 10.03
C GLY A 165 22.20 1.01 8.86
N TRP A 166 20.87 1.08 9.00
CA TRP A 166 20.00 1.52 7.90
C TRP A 166 19.91 3.05 7.74
N ASN A 167 20.55 3.81 8.63
CA ASN A 167 20.63 5.27 8.56
C ASN A 167 21.54 5.77 7.42
N GLU A 168 22.33 4.89 6.79
CA GLU A 168 23.20 5.24 5.67
C GLU A 168 22.43 5.36 4.33
N TYR A 169 21.27 4.72 4.22
CA TYR A 169 20.46 4.76 3.00
C TYR A 169 19.67 6.05 2.90
N GLN A 170 19.84 6.78 1.80
CA GLN A 170 19.06 7.98 1.50
C GLN A 170 17.56 7.68 1.37
N ASN A 171 17.22 6.63 0.62
CA ASN A 171 15.83 6.23 0.34
C ASN A 171 15.65 4.73 0.61
N ILE A 172 14.46 4.37 1.09
CA ILE A 172 14.03 2.99 1.31
C ILE A 172 12.55 2.95 0.90
N PHE A 173 12.19 2.13 -0.08
CA PHE A 173 10.84 2.02 -0.64
C PHE A 173 10.57 0.63 -1.21
#